data_AF-A0A6A6N6K5-F1
#
_entry.id   AF-A0A6A6N6K5-F1
#
_cell.length_a   1.000
_cell.length_b   1.000
_cell.length_c   1.000
_cell.angle_alpha   90.00
_cell.angle_beta   90.00
_cell.angle_gamma   90.00
#
_symmetry.space_group_name_H-M   'P 1'
#
loop_
_entity.id
_entity.type
_entity.pdbx_description
1 polymer ?
#
loop_
_entity_poly.entity_id
_entity_poly.type
_entity_poly.pdbx_seq_one_letter_code
_entity_poly.pdbx_strand_id
1 'polypeptide(L)'
;MKKEEVDRCQIQEWYPKFKSVSIRTITHRLPESFVEYLLDDSGPFIPPISVSNEDALPNRIHNPIELELKIKESIEILGGAVFPKLNWSSPKDSAWISTSGTLHCTSFSEIVLLLRSSDSLVHDLCHAYDSCREKTLSPSFSLALRKCYSSLLPEMEFRCFVWGHH
;
A
#
# COMPACT_ATOMS: atom_id res chain seq x y z
N MET A 1 11.13 1.09 20.82
CA MET A 1 9.72 1.41 20.57
C MET A 1 8.87 0.31 21.17
N LYS A 2 7.70 0.62 21.73
CA LYS A 2 6.73 -0.42 22.15
C LYS A 2 5.93 -0.87 20.93
N LYS A 3 5.51 -2.12 20.89
CA LYS A 3 4.72 -2.66 19.77
C LYS A 3 3.45 -1.86 19.55
N GLU A 4 2.78 -1.48 20.63
CA GLU A 4 1.53 -0.73 20.57
C GLU A 4 1.70 0.66 19.92
N GLU A 5 2.91 1.23 19.97
CA GLU A 5 3.23 2.49 19.28
C GLU A 5 3.26 2.29 17.77
N VAL A 6 3.81 1.17 17.29
CA VAL A 6 3.81 0.79 15.87
C VAL A 6 2.40 0.47 15.41
N ASP A 7 1.65 -0.29 16.21
CA ASP A 7 0.28 -0.71 15.87
C ASP A 7 -0.66 0.49 15.71
N ARG A 8 -0.59 1.46 16.63
CA ARG A 8 -1.40 2.69 16.53
C ARG A 8 -1.08 3.54 15.29
N CYS A 9 0.10 3.37 14.71
CA CYS A 9 0.49 4.09 13.49
C CYS A 9 0.01 3.40 12.20
N GLN A 10 -0.61 2.22 12.28
CA GLN A 10 -1.17 1.51 11.12
C GLN A 10 -2.38 2.26 10.56
N ILE A 11 -2.47 2.39 9.23
CA ILE A 11 -3.52 3.18 8.58
C ILE A 11 -4.94 2.73 8.93
N GLN A 12 -5.18 1.43 9.05
CA GLN A 12 -6.47 0.90 9.43
C GLN A 12 -6.87 1.25 10.89
N GLU A 13 -5.91 1.57 11.75
CA GLU A 13 -6.15 1.93 13.16
C GLU A 13 -6.48 3.42 13.33
N TRP A 14 -5.73 4.31 12.66
CA TRP A 14 -5.94 5.76 12.82
C TRP A 14 -6.95 6.34 11.82
N TYR A 15 -7.08 5.78 10.61
CA TYR A 15 -7.96 6.34 9.58
C TYR A 15 -9.44 6.41 10.00
N PRO A 16 -10.04 5.40 10.68
CA PRO A 16 -11.42 5.51 11.15
C PRO A 16 -11.65 6.70 12.11
N LYS A 17 -10.65 7.03 12.94
CA LYS A 17 -10.73 8.14 13.92
C LYS A 17 -10.62 9.51 13.25
N PHE A 18 -9.81 9.61 12.19
CA PHE A 18 -9.52 10.86 11.50
C PHE A 18 -10.15 10.96 10.10
N LYS A 19 -11.17 10.14 9.82
CA LYS A 19 -11.80 10.03 8.50
C LYS A 19 -12.31 11.37 7.96
N SER A 20 -12.83 12.23 8.83
CA SER A 20 -13.38 13.55 8.47
C SER A 20 -12.32 14.58 8.07
N VAL A 21 -11.07 14.39 8.51
CA VAL A 21 -9.95 15.33 8.30
C VAL A 21 -8.81 14.72 7.47
N SER A 22 -8.97 13.50 6.98
CA SER A 22 -8.00 12.81 6.13
C SER A 22 -8.54 12.68 4.70
N ILE A 23 -7.61 12.52 3.74
CA ILE A 23 -7.92 12.08 2.38
C ILE A 23 -8.78 10.82 2.43
N ARG A 24 -9.85 10.80 1.63
CA ARG A 24 -10.75 9.65 1.47
C ARG A 24 -9.93 8.42 1.07
N THR A 25 -10.03 7.38 1.88
CA THR A 25 -9.26 6.14 1.79
C THR A 25 -10.18 4.94 1.88
N ILE A 26 -9.91 3.90 1.08
CA ILE A 26 -10.50 2.56 1.17
C ILE A 26 -9.37 1.58 1.47
N THR A 27 -9.58 0.66 2.41
CA THR A 27 -8.57 -0.30 2.86
C THR A 27 -8.99 -1.72 2.53
N HIS A 28 -8.07 -2.51 2.00
CA HIS A 28 -8.24 -3.93 1.67
C HIS A 28 -7.25 -4.75 2.47
N ARG A 29 -7.72 -5.77 3.19
CA ARG A 29 -6.82 -6.75 3.81
C ARG A 29 -6.10 -7.54 2.72
N LEU A 30 -4.78 -7.65 2.81
CA LEU A 30 -3.99 -8.41 1.86
C LEU A 30 -4.00 -9.91 2.24
N PRO A 31 -4.29 -10.80 1.27
CA PRO A 31 -4.04 -12.23 1.44
C PRO A 31 -2.56 -12.51 1.66
N GLU A 32 -2.24 -13.54 2.45
CA GLU A 32 -0.86 -13.96 2.72
C GLU A 32 -0.11 -14.33 1.43
N SER A 33 -0.79 -15.03 0.51
CA SER A 33 -0.26 -15.36 -0.83
C SER A 33 0.14 -14.12 -1.66
N PHE A 34 -0.55 -13.00 -1.48
CA PHE A 34 -0.21 -11.75 -2.17
C PHE A 34 0.97 -11.05 -1.50
N VAL A 35 1.08 -11.13 -0.18
CA VAL A 35 2.25 -10.63 0.56
C VAL A 35 3.51 -11.40 0.16
N GLU A 36 3.42 -12.73 0.09
CA GLU A 36 4.51 -13.58 -0.41
C GLU A 36 4.89 -13.19 -1.84
N TYR A 37 3.91 -12.96 -2.71
CA TYR A 37 4.17 -12.48 -4.07
C TYR A 37 4.89 -11.12 -4.12
N LEU A 38 4.56 -10.19 -3.23
CA LEU A 38 5.26 -8.90 -3.15
C LEU A 38 6.72 -9.06 -2.73
N LEU A 39 7.03 -10.05 -1.88
CA LEU A 39 8.38 -10.35 -1.39
C LEU A 39 9.18 -11.30 -2.30
N ASP A 40 8.53 -11.92 -3.29
CA ASP A 40 9.17 -12.94 -4.13
C ASP A 40 10.14 -12.32 -5.16
N ASP A 41 11.42 -12.24 -4.83
CA ASP A 41 12.46 -11.82 -5.79
C ASP A 41 12.82 -12.91 -6.82
N SER A 42 12.14 -14.06 -6.79
CA SER A 42 12.43 -15.20 -7.66
C SER A 42 11.90 -14.98 -9.07
N GLY A 43 12.68 -14.28 -9.90
CA GLY A 43 12.47 -14.20 -11.35
C GLY A 43 12.01 -12.83 -11.84
N PRO A 44 11.85 -12.69 -13.17
CA PRO A 44 11.47 -11.41 -13.77
C PRO A 44 10.10 -10.97 -13.27
N PHE A 45 9.98 -9.69 -12.90
CA PHE A 45 8.68 -9.11 -12.56
C PHE A 45 7.78 -9.11 -13.79
N ILE A 46 6.68 -9.85 -13.70
CA ILE A 46 5.62 -9.85 -14.71
C ILE A 46 4.48 -9.02 -14.12
N PRO A 47 4.25 -7.78 -14.59
CA PRO A 47 3.07 -7.04 -14.21
C PRO A 47 1.82 -7.79 -14.70
N PRO A 48 0.71 -7.72 -13.97
CA PRO A 48 -0.54 -8.25 -14.47
C PRO A 48 -0.97 -7.50 -15.73
N ILE A 49 -0.77 -8.10 -16.90
CA ILE A 49 -1.22 -7.53 -18.18
C ILE A 49 -2.72 -7.77 -18.27
N SER A 50 -3.50 -6.71 -18.09
CA SER A 50 -4.97 -6.75 -18.13
C SER A 50 -5.57 -6.95 -19.53
N VAL A 51 -4.83 -7.49 -20.51
CA VAL A 51 -5.26 -7.56 -21.91
C VAL A 51 -4.68 -8.76 -22.68
N SER A 52 -4.84 -9.97 -22.17
CA SER A 52 -4.83 -11.25 -22.94
C SER A 52 -5.17 -12.37 -21.96
N ASN A 53 -5.95 -13.37 -22.37
CA ASN A 53 -6.41 -14.50 -21.54
C ASN A 53 -5.28 -15.49 -21.16
N GLU A 54 -4.08 -14.99 -20.90
CA GLU A 54 -2.90 -15.74 -20.47
C GLU A 54 -2.60 -15.26 -19.04
N ASP A 55 -2.62 -16.15 -18.05
CA ASP A 55 -2.63 -15.84 -16.61
C ASP A 55 -1.67 -14.70 -16.21
N ALA A 56 -2.26 -13.53 -15.93
CA ALA A 56 -1.55 -12.27 -15.66
C ALA A 56 -0.82 -12.25 -14.31
N LEU A 57 -1.03 -13.26 -13.45
CA LEU A 57 -0.32 -13.40 -12.19
C LEU A 57 0.20 -14.84 -12.08
N PRO A 58 1.40 -15.06 -11.51
CA PRO A 58 1.89 -16.42 -11.34
C PRO A 58 0.84 -17.23 -10.57
N ASN A 59 0.61 -18.48 -11.01
CA ASN A 59 -0.31 -19.47 -10.41
C ASN A 59 -0.11 -19.71 -8.90
N ARG A 60 0.91 -19.08 -8.30
CA ARG A 60 1.22 -19.05 -6.86
C ARG A 60 0.28 -18.14 -6.07
N ILE A 61 -0.34 -17.12 -6.68
CA ILE A 61 -1.27 -16.26 -5.94
C ILE A 61 -2.60 -16.99 -5.81
N HIS A 62 -3.03 -17.25 -4.57
CA HIS A 62 -4.38 -17.77 -4.32
C HIS A 62 -5.42 -16.65 -4.44
N ASN A 63 -6.42 -16.87 -5.29
CA ASN A 63 -7.55 -15.95 -5.53
C ASN A 63 -7.19 -14.48 -5.90
N PRO A 64 -6.29 -14.25 -6.87
CA PRO A 64 -5.86 -12.91 -7.26
C PRO A 64 -6.99 -12.09 -7.89
N ILE A 65 -7.92 -12.77 -8.57
CA ILE A 65 -9.02 -12.17 -9.31
C ILE A 65 -9.97 -11.41 -8.37
N GLU A 66 -10.27 -11.95 -7.19
CA GLU A 66 -11.14 -11.29 -6.23
C GLU A 66 -10.51 -10.00 -5.68
N LEU A 67 -9.22 -10.04 -5.35
CA LEU A 67 -8.49 -8.85 -4.87
C LEU A 67 -8.41 -7.78 -5.96
N GLU A 68 -8.09 -8.17 -7.19
CA GLU A 68 -8.02 -7.27 -8.33
C GLU A 68 -9.37 -6.58 -8.60
N LEU A 69 -10.48 -7.33 -8.59
CA LEU A 69 -11.82 -6.77 -8.77
C LEU A 69 -12.18 -5.76 -7.68
N LYS A 70 -11.91 -6.09 -6.41
CA LYS A 70 -12.14 -5.17 -5.27
C LYS A 70 -11.33 -3.89 -5.38
N ILE A 71 -10.08 -3.99 -5.86
CA ILE A 71 -9.22 -2.83 -6.07
C ILE A 71 -9.73 -1.99 -7.24
N LYS A 72 -10.10 -2.60 -8.36
CA LYS A 72 -10.71 -1.89 -9.51
C LYS A 72 -11.95 -1.10 -9.11
N GLU A 73 -12.89 -1.73 -8.40
CA GLU A 73 -14.08 -1.07 -7.86
C GLU A 73 -13.71 0.11 -6.93
N SER A 74 -12.71 -0.08 -6.08
CA SER A 74 -12.25 0.98 -5.16
C SER A 74 -11.62 2.16 -5.88
N ILE A 75 -10.86 1.92 -6.96
CA ILE A 75 -10.30 2.97 -7.82
C ILE A 75 -11.44 3.80 -8.40
N GLU A 76 -12.47 3.17 -8.94
CA GLU A 76 -13.66 3.85 -9.48
C GLU A 76 -14.37 4.69 -8.41
N ILE A 77 -14.64 4.12 -7.23
CA ILE A 77 -15.29 4.83 -6.10
C ILE A 77 -14.48 6.05 -5.65
N LEU A 78 -13.14 5.99 -5.73
CA LEU A 78 -12.23 7.07 -5.36
C LEU A 78 -12.06 8.12 -6.46
N GLY A 79 -12.63 7.91 -7.65
CA GLY A 79 -12.61 8.86 -8.77
C GLY A 79 -11.59 8.54 -9.85
N GLY A 80 -11.25 7.26 -10.02
CA GLY A 80 -10.39 6.75 -11.11
C GLY A 80 -8.89 6.84 -10.84
N ALA A 81 -8.49 7.47 -9.75
CA ALA A 81 -7.11 7.86 -9.48
C ALA A 81 -6.78 7.72 -7.99
N VAL A 82 -5.76 6.91 -7.66
CA VAL A 82 -5.41 6.60 -6.27
C VAL A 82 -3.90 6.66 -5.99
N PHE A 83 -3.56 6.87 -4.72
CA PHE A 83 -2.23 6.64 -4.17
C PHE A 83 -2.25 5.37 -3.31
N PRO A 84 -1.47 4.33 -3.66
CA PRO A 84 -1.37 3.13 -2.84
C PRO A 84 -0.44 3.35 -1.65
N LYS A 85 -0.73 2.69 -0.53
CA LYS A 85 0.20 2.53 0.60
C LYS A 85 -0.11 1.27 1.41
N LEU A 86 0.87 0.74 2.13
CA LEU A 86 0.65 -0.31 3.11
C LEU A 86 0.30 0.29 4.48
N ASN A 87 0.39 -0.53 5.53
CA ASN A 87 0.04 -0.20 6.89
C ASN A 87 0.70 1.13 7.33
N TRP A 88 1.99 1.32 7.03
CA TRP A 88 2.75 2.48 7.50
C TRP A 88 3.25 3.35 6.34
N SER A 89 3.89 2.74 5.35
CA SER A 89 4.68 3.43 4.32
C SER A 89 3.93 3.53 2.99
N SER A 90 4.23 4.60 2.25
CA SER A 90 3.79 4.81 0.87
C SER A 90 5.02 4.60 -0.05
N PRO A 91 4.86 4.06 -1.27
CA PRO A 91 5.97 3.65 -2.12
C PRO A 91 6.63 4.86 -2.84
N LYS A 92 6.97 5.91 -2.09
CA LYS A 92 7.53 7.18 -2.59
C LYS A 92 8.86 6.98 -3.32
N ASP A 93 9.64 6.00 -2.87
CA ASP A 93 10.92 5.57 -3.41
C ASP A 93 10.82 4.81 -4.74
N SER A 94 9.64 4.29 -5.10
CA SER A 94 9.43 3.61 -6.38
C SER A 94 8.73 4.46 -7.43
N ALA A 95 8.51 5.76 -7.20
CA ALA A 95 7.86 6.64 -8.17
C ALA A 95 8.54 6.64 -9.56
N TRP A 96 9.84 6.33 -9.62
CA TRP A 96 10.64 6.27 -10.85
C TRP A 96 10.22 5.15 -11.81
N ILE A 97 9.58 4.07 -11.33
CA ILE A 97 9.13 2.97 -12.20
C ILE A 97 7.77 3.27 -12.86
N SER A 98 7.04 4.27 -12.36
CA SER A 98 5.78 4.71 -12.92
C SER A 98 6.00 5.39 -14.28
N THR A 99 5.13 5.11 -15.24
CA THR A 99 5.13 5.75 -16.57
C THR A 99 4.98 7.27 -16.51
N SER A 100 4.34 7.77 -15.44
CA SER A 100 4.14 9.19 -15.19
C SER A 100 5.21 9.82 -14.30
N GLY A 101 6.11 9.02 -13.71
CA GLY A 101 7.03 9.47 -12.67
C GLY A 101 6.34 9.88 -11.36
N THR A 102 5.07 9.50 -11.17
CA THR A 102 4.27 9.83 -9.97
C THR A 102 3.72 8.57 -9.31
N LEU A 103 3.24 8.71 -8.06
CA LEU A 103 2.58 7.63 -7.31
C LEU A 103 1.11 7.41 -7.70
N HIS A 104 0.61 8.18 -8.67
CA HIS A 104 -0.77 8.07 -9.11
C HIS A 104 -0.95 6.75 -9.89
N CYS A 105 -1.94 5.97 -9.47
CA CYS A 105 -2.35 4.75 -10.14
C CYS A 105 -3.82 4.81 -10.57
N THR A 106 -4.08 4.28 -11.76
CA THR A 106 -5.40 4.10 -12.37
C THR A 106 -5.77 2.63 -12.55
N SER A 107 -4.79 1.73 -12.42
CA SER A 107 -4.97 0.30 -12.61
C SER A 107 -4.33 -0.50 -11.48
N PHE A 108 -4.80 -1.75 -11.33
CA PHE A 108 -4.20 -2.70 -10.39
C PHE A 108 -2.73 -2.98 -10.71
N SER A 109 -2.38 -3.07 -11.99
CA SER A 109 -1.01 -3.36 -12.45
C SER A 109 -0.02 -2.26 -12.07
N GLU A 110 -0.42 -0.99 -12.17
CA GLU A 110 0.40 0.14 -11.71
C GLU A 110 0.62 0.11 -10.19
N ILE A 111 -0.43 -0.26 -9.43
CA ILE A 111 -0.30 -0.42 -7.98
C ILE A 111 0.72 -1.52 -7.68
N VAL A 112 0.55 -2.71 -8.26
CA VAL A 112 1.45 -3.86 -8.03
C VAL A 112 2.89 -3.50 -8.38
N LEU A 113 3.10 -2.85 -9.54
CA LEU A 113 4.42 -2.40 -9.97
C LEU A 113 5.08 -1.48 -8.93
N LEU A 114 4.37 -0.44 -8.46
CA LEU A 114 4.90 0.45 -7.44
C LEU A 114 5.17 -0.28 -6.12
N LEU A 115 4.27 -1.17 -5.71
CA LEU A 115 4.41 -1.88 -4.44
C LEU A 115 5.64 -2.78 -4.44
N ARG A 116 5.89 -3.48 -5.55
CA ARG A 116 7.00 -4.42 -5.67
C ARG A 116 8.36 -3.76 -5.84
N SER A 117 8.40 -2.55 -6.40
CA SER A 117 9.64 -1.80 -6.61
C SER A 117 10.02 -0.89 -5.43
N SER A 118 9.35 -0.99 -4.28
CA SER A 118 9.54 -0.09 -3.13
C SER A 118 10.22 -0.78 -1.94
N ASP A 119 11.44 -0.34 -1.63
CA ASP A 119 12.20 -0.77 -0.45
C ASP A 119 11.49 -0.38 0.86
N SER A 120 10.81 0.77 0.85
CA SER A 120 10.02 1.25 1.99
C SER A 120 8.89 0.29 2.34
N LEU A 121 8.34 -0.41 1.34
CA LEU A 121 7.31 -1.42 1.58
C LEU A 121 7.89 -2.78 1.97
N VAL A 122 9.04 -3.15 1.42
CA VAL A 122 9.79 -4.33 1.93
C VAL A 122 10.10 -4.15 3.42
N HIS A 123 10.47 -2.93 3.83
CA HIS A 123 10.64 -2.60 5.24
C HIS A 123 9.34 -2.77 6.05
N ASP A 124 8.18 -2.29 5.55
CA ASP A 124 6.89 -2.53 6.20
C ASP A 124 6.58 -4.03 6.36
N LEU A 125 6.90 -4.85 5.35
CA LEU A 125 6.59 -6.28 5.34
C LEU A 125 7.53 -7.12 6.21
N CYS A 126 8.83 -6.81 6.21
CA CYS A 126 9.86 -7.63 6.85
C CYS A 126 10.38 -7.07 8.17
N HIS A 127 10.38 -5.74 8.33
CA HIS A 127 11.19 -5.05 9.33
C HIS A 127 10.38 -4.10 10.25
N ALA A 128 9.06 -4.05 10.10
CA ALA A 128 8.20 -3.10 10.85
C ALA A 128 8.37 -3.18 12.37
N TYR A 129 8.71 -4.34 12.92
CA TYR A 129 8.88 -4.56 14.36
C TYR A 129 10.34 -4.74 14.81
N ASP A 130 11.34 -4.57 13.95
CA ASP A 130 12.75 -4.81 14.29
C ASP A 130 13.24 -3.94 15.46
N SER A 131 12.63 -2.76 15.63
CA SER A 131 12.91 -1.82 16.73
C SER A 131 12.07 -2.06 18.00
N CYS A 132 11.22 -3.09 18.00
CA CYS A 132 10.40 -3.49 19.14
C CYS A 132 11.15 -4.45 20.05
N ARG A 133 10.95 -4.31 21.36
CA ARG A 133 11.63 -5.12 22.38
C ARG A 133 11.02 -6.52 22.57
N GLU A 134 9.89 -6.79 21.93
CA GLU A 134 9.06 -7.97 22.15
C GLU A 134 9.02 -8.86 20.91
N LYS A 135 8.98 -10.19 21.08
CA LYS A 135 8.80 -11.12 19.96
C LYS A 135 7.34 -11.07 19.49
N THR A 136 7.13 -10.69 18.24
CA THR A 136 5.80 -10.40 17.69
C THR A 136 5.27 -11.53 16.82
N LEU A 137 3.94 -11.72 16.84
CA LEU A 137 3.22 -12.38 15.74
C LEU A 137 3.25 -11.52 14.49
N SER A 138 3.23 -12.16 13.32
CA SER A 138 3.16 -11.50 12.02
C SER A 138 1.93 -10.57 11.93
N PRO A 139 2.09 -9.32 11.49
CA PRO A 139 0.97 -8.40 11.36
C PRO A 139 0.04 -8.81 10.22
N SER A 140 -1.23 -8.42 10.30
CA SER A 140 -2.10 -8.43 9.12
C SER A 140 -1.79 -7.22 8.24
N PHE A 141 -1.41 -7.44 6.99
CA PHE A 141 -1.16 -6.36 6.05
C PHE A 141 -2.43 -5.89 5.37
N SER A 142 -2.51 -4.58 5.13
CA SER A 142 -3.61 -3.92 4.44
C SER A 142 -3.09 -2.98 3.37
N LEU A 143 -3.67 -3.06 2.18
CA LEU A 143 -3.48 -2.09 1.11
C LEU A 143 -4.50 -0.97 1.28
N ALA A 144 -4.03 0.24 1.50
CA ALA A 144 -4.86 1.43 1.56
C ALA A 144 -4.76 2.22 0.25
N LEU A 145 -5.90 2.39 -0.41
CA LEU A 145 -6.06 3.22 -1.60
C LEU A 145 -6.59 4.58 -1.18
N ARG A 146 -5.75 5.62 -1.31
CA ARG A 146 -6.10 7.00 -0.98
C ARG A 146 -6.50 7.72 -2.26
N LYS A 147 -7.59 8.49 -2.24
CA LYS A 147 -7.99 9.32 -3.38
C LYS A 147 -6.84 10.26 -3.80
N CYS A 148 -6.49 10.24 -5.08
CA CYS A 148 -5.57 11.23 -5.64
C CYS A 148 -6.34 12.51 -5.97
N TYR A 149 -5.87 13.64 -5.43
CA TYR A 149 -6.40 14.96 -5.74
C TYR A 149 -5.35 15.73 -6.52
N SER A 150 -5.74 16.26 -7.68
CA SER A 150 -4.87 17.12 -8.51
C SER A 150 -4.49 18.45 -7.83
N SER A 151 -5.23 18.85 -6.80
CA SER A 151 -4.99 20.06 -6.02
C SER A 151 -3.96 19.91 -4.89
N LEU A 152 -3.38 18.70 -4.70
CA LEU A 152 -2.35 18.50 -3.67
C LEU A 152 -1.03 19.06 -4.17
N LEU A 153 -0.61 20.16 -3.54
CA LEU A 153 0.66 20.83 -3.81
C LEU A 153 1.71 20.34 -2.80
N PRO A 154 2.82 19.72 -3.25
CA PRO A 154 3.88 19.27 -2.35
C PRO A 154 4.43 20.40 -1.45
N GLU A 155 4.40 21.64 -1.93
CA GLU A 155 4.86 22.82 -1.16
C GLU A 155 3.95 23.14 0.04
N MET A 156 2.76 22.55 0.11
CA MET A 156 1.82 22.69 1.22
C MET A 156 1.78 21.45 2.13
N GLU A 157 2.70 20.49 1.96
CA GLU A 157 2.86 19.35 2.87
C GLU A 157 3.78 19.75 4.05
N PHE A 158 3.25 19.59 5.27
CA PHE A 158 4.02 19.85 6.50
C PHE A 158 4.12 18.57 7.34
N ARG A 159 5.29 18.37 7.95
CA ARG A 159 5.49 17.34 8.99
C ARG A 159 5.45 17.98 10.37
N CYS A 160 4.42 17.64 11.13
CA CYS A 160 4.26 18.11 12.50
C CYS A 160 4.82 17.10 13.51
N PHE A 161 5.55 17.58 14.51
CA PHE A 161 6.05 16.77 15.62
C PHE A 161 5.25 17.11 16.89
N VAL A 162 4.65 16.09 17.51
CA VAL A 162 3.84 16.23 18.72
C VAL A 162 4.58 15.60 19.88
N TRP A 163 4.72 16.33 20.98
CA TRP A 163 5.36 15.85 22.21
C TRP A 163 4.63 16.42 23.44
N GLY A 164 4.52 15.63 24.51
CA GLY A 164 4.06 16.13 25.81
C GLY A 164 2.56 16.32 26.00
N HIS A 165 1.71 15.60 25.25
CA HIS A 165 0.28 15.57 25.56
C HIS A 165 0.05 14.67 26.79
N HIS A 166 -0.13 15.32 27.95
CA HIS A 166 -0.68 14.71 29.17
C HIS A 166 -2.19 14.50 29.04
#